data_AF-R2QQ70-F1
#
_entry.id   AF-R2QQ70-F1
#
_cell.length_a   1.000
_cell.length_b   1.000
_cell.length_c   1.000
_cell.angle_alpha   90.00
_cell.angle_beta   90.00
_cell.angle_gamma   90.00
#
_symmetry.space_group_name_H-M   'P 1'
#
loop_
_entity.id
_entity.type
_entity.pdbx_description
1 polymer ?
#
loop_
_entity_poly.entity_id
_entity_poly.type
_entity_poly.pdbx_seq_one_letter_code
_entity_poly.pdbx_strand_id
1 'polypeptide(L)'
;MKKRVYHWQPELSTAIIYWSCTFGILFLSLILTLEHTRPYLISNIVLGLFFFFAFLGCNRYFMIEDEFLIVHALLPMRRKKITLPSIEMIRVGPKCIEIKSSEFKENTQMFIMTKKNKTAFLESIKQNSFFTATVIDDPELTIGKHY
;
A
#
# COMPACT_ATOMS: atom_id res chain seq x y z
N MET A 1 17.90 -6.34 13.76
CA MET A 1 16.86 -5.31 14.00
C MET A 1 15.49 -5.96 14.01
N LYS A 2 14.53 -5.56 14.86
CA LYS A 2 13.14 -6.09 14.79
C LYS A 2 12.55 -5.71 13.43
N LYS A 3 11.98 -6.68 12.69
CA LYS A 3 11.31 -6.41 11.41
C LYS A 3 10.14 -5.46 11.65
N ARG A 4 10.29 -4.20 11.24
CA ARG A 4 9.23 -3.18 11.34
C ARG A 4 8.45 -3.15 10.04
N VAL A 5 7.13 -3.20 10.18
CA VAL A 5 6.17 -3.20 9.08
C VAL A 5 5.47 -1.85 9.04
N TYR A 6 5.46 -1.20 7.88
CA TYR A 6 4.87 0.14 7.72
C TYR A 6 3.73 0.08 6.70
N HIS A 7 2.49 0.17 7.17
CA HIS A 7 1.34 0.12 6.28
C HIS A 7 1.22 1.38 5.42
N TRP A 8 0.91 1.18 4.14
CA TRP A 8 0.69 2.23 3.14
C TRP A 8 -0.60 1.97 2.36
N GLN A 9 -1.17 3.03 1.79
CA GLN A 9 -2.32 2.99 0.89
C GLN A 9 -1.88 3.44 -0.51
N PRO A 10 -2.42 2.80 -1.58
CA PRO A 10 -2.16 3.26 -2.94
C PRO A 10 -2.82 4.61 -3.16
N GLU A 11 -2.62 5.15 -4.37
CA GLU A 11 -3.35 6.32 -4.83
C GLU A 11 -4.86 6.20 -4.53
N LEU A 12 -5.47 7.34 -4.16
CA LEU A 12 -6.85 7.40 -3.71
C LEU A 12 -7.82 6.80 -4.75
N SER A 13 -7.60 7.10 -6.03
CA SER A 13 -8.39 6.57 -7.15
C SER A 13 -8.36 5.04 -7.18
N THR A 14 -7.17 4.44 -7.14
CA THR A 14 -6.95 3.00 -7.11
C THR A 14 -7.55 2.36 -5.85
N ALA A 15 -7.44 3.03 -4.70
CA ALA A 15 -8.05 2.58 -3.46
C ALA A 15 -9.59 2.55 -3.58
N ILE A 16 -10.20 3.62 -4.12
CA ILE A 16 -11.65 3.72 -4.34
C ILE A 16 -12.13 2.61 -5.26
N ILE A 17 -11.49 2.45 -6.44
CA ILE A 17 -11.87 1.40 -7.40
C ILE A 17 -11.85 0.02 -6.74
N TYR A 18 -10.77 -0.29 -6.00
CA TYR A 18 -10.63 -1.57 -5.31
C TYR A 18 -11.73 -1.82 -4.26
N TRP A 19 -11.97 -0.84 -3.39
CA TRP A 19 -12.98 -0.98 -2.33
C TRP A 19 -14.39 -1.01 -2.91
N SER A 20 -14.70 -0.24 -3.94
CA SER A 20 -15.97 -0.29 -4.65
C SER A 20 -16.25 -1.68 -5.22
N CYS A 21 -15.27 -2.31 -5.90
CA CYS A 21 -15.42 -3.68 -6.38
C CYS A 21 -15.60 -4.68 -5.22
N THR A 22 -14.83 -4.51 -4.13
CA THR A 22 -14.90 -5.39 -2.95
C THR A 22 -16.28 -5.30 -2.28
N PHE A 23 -16.82 -4.09 -2.07
CA PHE A 23 -18.16 -3.89 -1.54
C PHE A 23 -19.26 -4.38 -2.50
N GLY A 24 -19.03 -4.34 -3.80
CA GLY A 24 -19.92 -4.99 -4.78
C GLY A 24 -20.12 -6.47 -4.50
N ILE A 25 -19.05 -7.19 -4.15
CA ILE A 25 -19.12 -8.62 -3.75
C ILE A 25 -19.93 -8.79 -2.46
N LEU A 26 -19.74 -7.90 -1.48
CA LEU A 26 -20.53 -7.92 -0.25
C LEU A 26 -22.02 -7.74 -0.54
N PHE A 27 -22.38 -6.72 -1.32
CA PHE A 27 -23.78 -6.46 -1.65
C PHE A 27 -24.40 -7.62 -2.43
N LEU A 28 -23.66 -8.22 -3.36
CA LEU A 28 -24.12 -9.43 -4.06
C LEU A 28 -24.41 -10.58 -3.08
N SER A 29 -23.50 -10.85 -2.13
CA SER A 29 -23.73 -11.86 -1.09
C SER A 29 -24.96 -11.53 -0.23
N LEU A 30 -25.14 -10.27 0.18
CA LEU A 30 -26.29 -9.88 0.98
C LEU A 30 -27.60 -10.05 0.20
N ILE A 31 -27.64 -9.67 -1.08
CA ILE A 31 -28.82 -9.87 -1.94
C ILE A 31 -29.16 -11.35 -2.04
N LEU A 32 -28.18 -12.22 -2.31
CA LEU A 32 -28.39 -13.68 -2.40
C LEU A 32 -28.87 -14.28 -1.07
N THR A 33 -28.38 -13.75 0.07
CA THR A 33 -28.85 -14.14 1.41
C THR A 33 -30.30 -13.73 1.64
N LEU A 34 -30.70 -12.55 1.17
CA LEU A 34 -32.06 -12.04 1.37
C LEU A 34 -33.07 -12.70 0.42
N GLU A 35 -32.66 -13.02 -0.81
CA GLU A 35 -33.48 -13.73 -1.79
C GLU A 35 -33.79 -15.16 -1.34
N HIS A 36 -32.80 -15.84 -0.74
CA HIS A 36 -32.97 -17.18 -0.20
C HIS A 36 -33.09 -17.12 1.33
N THR A 37 -34.32 -17.17 1.86
CA THR A 37 -34.64 -17.17 3.30
C THR A 37 -34.08 -18.35 4.11
N ARG A 38 -33.41 -19.32 3.47
CA ARG A 38 -32.67 -20.41 4.11
C ARG A 38 -31.17 -20.22 3.89
N PRO A 39 -30.30 -20.75 4.78
CA PRO A 39 -28.85 -20.67 4.62
C PRO A 39 -28.41 -21.15 3.23
N TYR A 40 -28.09 -20.19 2.35
CA TYR A 40 -27.73 -20.46 0.97
C TYR A 40 -26.21 -20.57 0.88
N LEU A 41 -25.73 -21.80 0.67
CA LEU A 41 -24.30 -22.11 0.67
C LEU A 41 -23.51 -21.23 -0.32
N ILE A 42 -24.09 -20.94 -1.48
CA ILE A 42 -23.49 -20.05 -2.48
C ILE A 42 -23.32 -18.63 -1.91
N SER A 43 -24.32 -18.11 -1.20
CA SER A 43 -24.20 -16.78 -0.58
C SER A 43 -23.04 -16.71 0.42
N ASN A 44 -22.89 -17.73 1.27
CA ASN A 44 -21.79 -17.81 2.23
C ASN A 44 -20.41 -17.92 1.55
N ILE A 45 -20.33 -18.60 0.39
CA ILE A 45 -19.10 -18.63 -0.41
C ILE A 45 -18.76 -17.23 -0.94
N VAL A 46 -19.75 -16.51 -1.48
CA VAL A 46 -19.55 -15.13 -1.96
C VAL A 46 -19.16 -14.20 -0.81
N LEU A 47 -19.72 -14.40 0.39
CA LEU A 47 -19.32 -13.68 1.60
C LEU A 47 -17.86 -13.98 1.99
N GLY A 48 -17.46 -15.25 1.93
CA GLY A 48 -16.07 -15.66 2.14
C GLY A 48 -15.12 -15.00 1.16
N LEU A 49 -15.52 -14.88 -0.11
CA LEU A 49 -14.77 -14.17 -1.15
C LEU A 49 -14.61 -12.68 -0.82
N PHE A 50 -15.67 -12.03 -0.32
CA PHE A 50 -15.57 -10.65 0.18
C PHE A 50 -14.51 -10.52 1.28
N PHE A 51 -14.54 -11.38 2.30
CA PHE A 51 -13.56 -11.33 3.39
C PHE A 51 -12.12 -11.57 2.89
N PHE A 52 -11.94 -12.47 1.92
CA PHE A 52 -10.65 -12.69 1.28
C PHE A 52 -10.12 -11.42 0.60
N PHE A 53 -10.94 -10.73 -0.21
CA PHE A 53 -10.54 -9.47 -0.84
C PHE A 53 -10.37 -8.33 0.17
N ALA A 54 -11.23 -8.23 1.18
CA ALA A 54 -11.07 -7.24 2.25
C ALA A 54 -9.72 -7.42 2.97
N PHE A 55 -9.35 -8.66 3.29
CA PHE A 55 -8.06 -8.99 3.90
C PHE A 55 -6.87 -8.63 3.00
N LEU A 56 -6.93 -8.96 1.70
CA LEU A 56 -5.89 -8.57 0.73
C LEU A 56 -5.75 -7.05 0.61
N GLY A 57 -6.86 -6.31 0.68
CA GLY A 57 -6.88 -4.85 0.63
C GLY A 57 -6.13 -4.20 1.79
N CYS A 58 -6.21 -4.81 2.98
CA CYS A 58 -5.53 -4.34 4.20
C CYS A 58 -4.04 -4.75 4.27
N ASN A 59 -3.62 -5.79 3.55
CA ASN A 59 -2.26 -6.34 3.58
C ASN A 59 -1.25 -5.61 2.68
N ARG A 60 -1.29 -4.28 2.66
CA ARG A 60 -0.29 -3.45 1.96
C ARG A 60 0.64 -2.79 2.97
N TYR A 61 1.93 -3.06 2.84
CA TYR A 61 2.95 -2.54 3.76
C TYR A 61 4.35 -2.50 3.15
N PHE A 62 5.23 -1.73 3.79
CA PHE A 62 6.67 -1.76 3.57
C PHE A 62 7.36 -2.57 4.64
N MET A 63 8.45 -3.21 4.24
CA MET A 63 9.39 -3.85 5.14
C MET A 63 10.79 -3.43 4.72
N ILE A 64 11.60 -3.01 5.70
CA ILE A 64 13.01 -2.68 5.49
C ILE A 64 13.81 -3.90 5.95
N GLU A 65 14.56 -4.52 5.04
CA GLU A 65 15.47 -5.64 5.32
C GLU A 65 16.87 -5.25 4.88
N ASP A 66 17.76 -4.95 5.85
CA ASP A 66 19.16 -4.59 5.64
C ASP A 66 19.38 -3.58 4.50
N GLU A 67 19.73 -4.04 3.30
CA GLU A 67 19.98 -3.18 2.12
C GLU A 67 18.77 -2.97 1.22
N PHE A 68 17.63 -3.60 1.52
CA PHE A 68 16.44 -3.63 0.67
C PHE A 68 15.21 -3.00 1.31
N LEU A 69 14.49 -2.23 0.50
CA LEU A 69 13.11 -1.83 0.76
C LEU A 69 12.16 -2.78 0.01
N ILE A 70 11.41 -3.58 0.77
CA ILE A 70 10.40 -4.49 0.23
C ILE A 70 9.04 -3.80 0.26
N VAL A 71 8.50 -3.54 -0.93
CA VAL A 71 7.16 -2.99 -1.13
C VAL A 71 6.19 -4.14 -1.34
N HIS A 72 5.38 -4.41 -0.32
CA HIS A 72 4.30 -5.40 -0.40
C HIS A 72 3.05 -4.76 -1.02
N ALA A 73 2.79 -5.12 -2.27
CA ALA A 73 1.57 -4.74 -2.98
C ALA A 73 0.45 -5.77 -2.79
N LEU A 74 -0.73 -5.50 -3.35
CA LEU A 74 -1.95 -6.30 -3.17
C LEU A 74 -1.77 -7.80 -3.46
N LEU A 75 -1.03 -8.15 -4.53
CA LEU A 75 -0.67 -9.54 -4.80
C LEU A 75 0.71 -9.84 -4.21
N PRO A 76 0.88 -10.95 -3.46
CA PRO A 76 2.18 -11.44 -3.00
C PRO A 76 3.19 -11.61 -4.14
N MET A 77 2.69 -11.87 -5.35
CA MET A 77 3.47 -12.07 -6.57
C MET A 77 4.04 -10.75 -7.14
N ARG A 78 3.50 -9.59 -6.74
CA ARG A 78 3.96 -8.26 -7.14
C ARG A 78 4.78 -7.56 -6.04
N ARG A 79 5.41 -8.32 -5.14
CA ARG A 79 6.38 -7.77 -4.20
C ARG A 79 7.54 -7.17 -4.99
N LYS A 80 7.76 -5.87 -4.84
CA LYS A 80 8.96 -5.22 -5.39
C LYS A 80 10.01 -5.18 -4.29
N LYS A 81 11.19 -5.68 -4.58
CA LYS A 81 12.38 -5.49 -3.75
C LYS A 81 13.20 -4.41 -4.42
N ILE A 82 13.58 -3.38 -3.68
CA ILE A 82 14.31 -2.23 -4.19
C ILE A 82 15.55 -2.07 -3.32
N THR A 83 16.72 -1.88 -3.92
CA THR A 83 17.93 -1.60 -3.14
C THR A 83 17.86 -0.17 -2.58
N LEU A 84 18.20 0.02 -1.31
CA LEU A 84 18.22 1.35 -0.68
C LEU A 84 19.16 2.34 -1.41
N PRO A 85 20.33 1.93 -1.93
CA PRO A 85 21.20 2.80 -2.71
C PRO A 85 20.63 3.25 -4.06
N SER A 86 19.70 2.49 -4.66
CA SER A 86 19.06 2.88 -5.93
C SER A 86 17.94 3.92 -5.75
N ILE A 87 17.60 4.26 -4.50
CA ILE A 87 16.67 5.35 -4.20
C ILE A 87 17.44 6.66 -4.39
N GLU A 88 17.01 7.46 -5.37
CA GLU A 88 17.62 8.75 -5.68
C GLU A 88 17.10 9.85 -4.74
N MET A 89 15.79 9.82 -4.48
CA MET A 89 15.08 10.90 -3.79
C MET A 89 13.85 10.36 -3.07
N ILE A 90 13.59 10.89 -1.87
CA ILE A 90 12.33 10.71 -1.16
C ILE A 90 11.72 12.09 -0.92
N ARG A 91 10.56 12.38 -1.52
CA ARG A 91 9.78 13.57 -1.20
C ARG A 91 8.73 13.25 -0.17
N VAL A 92 8.66 14.07 0.87
CA VAL A 92 7.75 13.90 2.00
C VAL A 92 6.68 14.97 1.89
N GLY A 93 5.46 14.54 1.56
CA GLY A 93 4.27 15.38 1.59
C GLY A 93 3.54 15.28 2.93
N PRO A 94 2.47 16.07 3.15
CA PRO A 94 1.69 16.04 4.39
C PRO A 94 1.10 14.65 4.67
N LYS A 95 0.50 14.00 3.66
CA LYS A 95 -0.19 12.69 3.75
C LYS A 95 0.41 11.60 2.87
N CYS A 96 1.47 11.89 2.13
CA CYS A 96 2.09 10.97 1.19
C CYS A 96 3.62 11.02 1.28
N ILE A 97 4.24 9.98 0.73
CA ILE A 97 5.66 9.91 0.44
C ILE A 97 5.78 9.53 -1.03
N GLU A 98 6.62 10.23 -1.76
CA GLU A 98 7.01 9.88 -3.11
C GLU A 98 8.45 9.37 -3.09
N ILE A 99 8.68 8.21 -3.69
CA ILE A 99 10.00 7.58 -3.76
C ILE A 99 10.40 7.50 -5.23
N LYS A 100 11.54 8.09 -5.56
CA LYS A 100 12.16 8.00 -6.87
C LYS A 100 13.30 6.99 -6.82
N SER A 101 13.24 5.96 -7.67
CA SER A 101 14.27 4.93 -7.80
C SER A 101 14.26 4.40 -9.23
N SER A 102 15.46 4.16 -9.77
CA SER A 102 15.66 3.58 -11.11
C SER A 102 15.13 2.15 -11.24
N GLU A 103 14.86 1.46 -10.12
CA GLU A 103 14.25 0.13 -10.11
C GLU A 103 12.72 0.15 -10.23
N PHE A 104 12.08 1.32 -10.13
CA PHE A 104 10.66 1.46 -10.42
C PHE A 104 10.41 1.53 -11.93
N LYS A 105 9.40 0.80 -12.43
CA LYS A 105 8.96 0.86 -13.84
C LYS A 105 8.66 2.29 -14.34
N GLU A 106 8.15 3.15 -13.46
CA GLU A 106 7.78 4.54 -13.78
C GLU A 106 8.78 5.54 -13.16
N ASN A 107 9.95 5.07 -12.71
CA ASN A 107 11.00 5.80 -11.98
C ASN A 107 10.57 6.42 -10.64
N THR A 108 9.29 6.70 -10.46
CA THR A 108 8.72 7.37 -9.30
C THR A 108 7.45 6.65 -8.88
N GLN A 109 7.26 6.45 -7.58
CA GLN A 109 6.04 5.86 -7.05
C GLN A 109 5.59 6.60 -5.79
N MET A 110 4.31 6.97 -5.74
CA MET A 110 3.69 7.66 -4.61
C MET A 110 2.97 6.67 -3.68
N PHE A 111 3.07 6.92 -2.38
CA PHE A 111 2.48 6.10 -1.34
C PHE A 111 1.82 6.97 -0.28
N ILE A 112 0.56 6.68 0.04
CA ILE A 112 -0.19 7.39 1.08
C ILE A 112 0.08 6.71 2.42
N MET A 113 0.39 7.49 3.45
CA MET A 113 0.69 6.96 4.78
C MET A 113 0.10 7.85 5.88
N THR A 114 -0.24 7.24 7.01
CA THR A 114 -0.59 7.99 8.21
C THR A 114 0.64 8.73 8.74
N LYS A 115 0.43 9.89 9.41
CA LYS A 115 1.52 10.68 9.99
C LYS A 115 2.44 9.83 10.88
N LYS A 116 1.86 8.93 11.70
CA LYS A 116 2.60 8.01 12.58
C LYS A 116 3.46 7.01 11.82
N ASN A 117 2.91 6.36 10.78
CA ASN A 117 3.69 5.38 10.01
C ASN A 117 4.79 6.05 9.19
N LYS A 118 4.50 7.25 8.65
CA LYS A 118 5.45 8.07 7.89
C LYS A 118 6.66 8.45 8.74
N THR A 119 6.46 9.01 9.94
CA THR A 119 7.57 9.39 10.82
C THR A 119 8.38 8.17 11.23
N ALA A 120 7.72 7.07 11.61
CA ALA A 120 8.40 5.84 11.99
C ALA A 120 9.18 5.19 10.83
N PHE A 121 8.71 5.33 9.59
CA PHE A 121 9.39 4.89 8.38
C PHE A 121 10.63 5.75 8.09
N LEU A 122 10.49 7.08 8.15
CA LEU A 122 11.59 8.02 7.92
C LEU A 122 12.69 7.88 8.97
N GLU A 123 12.35 7.67 10.23
CA GLU A 123 13.33 7.39 11.28
C GLU A 123 14.11 6.10 10.98
N SER A 124 13.42 5.02 10.58
CA SER A 124 14.08 3.76 10.26
C SER A 124 14.95 3.82 9.01
N ILE A 125 14.54 4.58 7.99
CA ILE A 125 15.30 4.66 6.75
C ILE A 125 16.56 5.52 6.93
N LYS A 126 16.48 6.60 7.72
CA LYS A 126 17.63 7.46 8.05
C LYS A 126 18.66 6.78 8.95
N GLN A 127 18.23 5.83 9.78
CA GLN A 127 19.14 5.02 10.60
C GLN A 127 19.91 3.97 9.80
N ASN A 128 19.51 3.72 8.55
CA ASN A 128 20.13 2.71 7.71
C ASN A 128 21.38 3.27 7.01
N SER A 129 22.53 2.64 7.20
CA SER A 129 23.83 3.07 6.64
C SER A 129 23.89 3.04 5.11
N PHE A 130 23.03 2.26 4.46
CA PHE A 130 22.98 2.13 2.99
C PHE A 130 22.09 3.19 2.33
N PHE A 131 21.40 4.00 3.12
CA PHE A 131 20.54 5.06 2.61
C PHE A 131 21.35 6.31 2.26
N THR A 132 21.48 6.59 0.96
CA THR A 132 22.23 7.75 0.44
C THR A 132 21.30 8.81 -0.18
N ALA A 133 20.00 8.54 -0.25
CA ALA A 133 19.04 9.39 -0.95
C ALA A 133 18.79 10.73 -0.24
N THR A 134 18.44 11.75 -1.03
CA THR A 134 18.03 13.04 -0.48
C THR A 134 16.56 12.99 -0.02
N VAL A 135 16.30 13.43 1.21
CA VAL A 135 14.93 13.56 1.76
C VAL A 135 14.52 15.03 1.68
N ILE A 136 13.49 15.32 0.90
CA ILE A 136 12.99 16.68 0.70
C ILE A 136 11.58 16.77 1.28
N ASP A 137 11.38 17.69 2.24
CA ASP A 137 10.05 18.04 2.73
C ASP A 137 9.40 18.97 1.70
N ASP A 138 8.33 18.49 1.07
CA ASP A 138 7.57 19.24 0.08
C ASP A 138 6.14 19.41 0.59
N PRO A 139 5.82 20.54 1.24
CA PRO A 139 4.48 20.79 1.77
C PRO A 139 3.42 20.96 0.67
N GLU A 140 3.82 21.20 -0.57
CA GLU A 140 2.92 21.34 -1.73
C GLU A 140 2.65 20.00 -2.43
N LEU A 141 3.36 18.93 -2.06
CA LEU A 141 3.15 17.60 -2.62
C LEU A 141 1.73 17.10 -2.30
N THR A 142 0.92 17.00 -3.33
CA THR A 142 -0.48 16.55 -3.25
C THR A 142 -0.66 15.21 -3.95
N ILE A 143 -1.66 14.45 -3.51
CA ILE A 143 -1.92 13.04 -3.86
C ILE A 143 -2.21 12.82 -5.37
N GLY A 144 -2.28 13.87 -6.19
CA GLY A 144 -2.66 13.81 -7.60
C GLY A 144 -1.75 14.53 -8.60
N LYS A 145 -0.61 15.10 -8.18
CA LYS A 145 0.35 15.69 -9.13
C LYS A 145 1.36 14.61 -9.56
N HIS A 146 1.05 13.90 -10.62
CA HIS A 146 2.07 13.25 -11.44
C HIS A 146 2.57 14.29 -12.45
N TYR A 147 3.85 14.65 -12.38
CA TYR A 147 4.54 15.39 -13.44
C TYR A 147 5.21 14.40 -14.38
#